data_AF-A0A0S8HZ60-F1
#
_entry.id   AF-A0A0S8HZ60-F1
#
_cell.length_a   1.000
_cell.length_b   1.000
_cell.length_c   1.000
_cell.angle_alpha   90.00
_cell.angle_beta   90.00
_cell.angle_gamma   90.00
#
_symmetry.space_group_name_H-M   'P 1'
#
loop_
_entity.id
_entity.type
_entity.pdbx_description
1 polymer ?
#
loop_
_entity_poly.entity_id
_entity_poly.type
_entity_poly.pdbx_seq_one_letter_code
_entity_poly.pdbx_strand_id
1 'polypeptide(L)' 'MRTGLDESAWAKEMKKKVDEEMARKEIETVLYWRGEMEKILAKRPESLATLQIEIQNFLQRMQNRVRALKSFLHK' A
#
# COMPACT_ATOMS: atom_id res chain seq x y z
N MET A 1 29.20 -18.67 -28.04
CA MET A 1 28.84 -17.81 -26.89
C MET A 1 27.67 -16.91 -27.29
N ARG A 2 26.54 -17.01 -26.59
CA ARG A 2 25.31 -16.24 -26.84
C ARG A 2 24.73 -15.68 -25.52
N THR A 3 25.58 -15.50 -24.51
CA THR A 3 25.21 -15.28 -23.11
C THR A 3 24.77 -13.85 -22.81
N GLY A 4 25.40 -12.83 -23.41
CA GLY A 4 25.08 -11.42 -23.11
C GLY A 4 23.71 -10.92 -23.61
N LEU A 5 23.17 -11.50 -24.69
CA LEU A 5 21.81 -11.18 -25.17
C LEU A 5 20.73 -11.83 -24.29
N ASP A 6 21.01 -13.03 -23.78
CA ASP A 6 20.13 -13.78 -22.88
C ASP A 6 20.06 -13.13 -21.49
N GLU A 7 21.20 -12.70 -20.95
CA GLU A 7 21.27 -11.93 -19.70
C GLU A 7 20.50 -10.60 -19.79
N SER A 8 20.59 -9.88 -20.93
CA SER A 8 19.85 -8.63 -21.14
C SER A 8 18.33 -8.86 -21.27
N ALA A 9 17.93 -9.92 -21.97
CA ALA A 9 16.51 -10.30 -22.09
C ALA A 9 15.94 -10.72 -20.72
N TRP A 10 16.70 -11.51 -19.97
CA TRP A 10 16.34 -11.91 -18.60
C TRP A 10 16.22 -10.71 -17.67
N ALA A 11 17.17 -9.77 -17.69
CA ALA A 11 17.12 -8.57 -16.85
C ALA A 11 15.88 -7.70 -17.15
N LYS A 12 15.49 -7.58 -18.42
CA LYS A 12 14.27 -6.86 -18.83
C LYS A 12 13.01 -7.54 -18.31
N GLU A 13 12.94 -8.86 -18.43
CA GLU A 13 11.79 -9.63 -17.93
C GLU A 13 11.69 -9.54 -16.40
N MET A 14 12.81 -9.62 -15.69
CA MET A 14 12.84 -9.45 -14.24
C MET A 14 12.41 -8.05 -13.81
N LYS A 15 12.90 -7.01 -14.52
CA LYS A 15 12.45 -5.64 -14.27
C LYS A 15 10.93 -5.51 -14.45
N LYS A 16 10.39 -6.06 -15.54
CA LYS A 16 8.96 -6.05 -15.81
C LYS A 16 8.16 -6.70 -14.68
N LYS A 17 8.58 -7.89 -14.21
CA LYS A 17 7.93 -8.56 -13.08
C LYS A 17 7.97 -7.74 -11.79
N VAL A 18 9.10 -7.10 -11.49
CA VAL A 18 9.22 -6.22 -10.33
C VAL A 18 8.27 -5.03 -10.45
N ASP A 19 8.23 -4.38 -11.62
CA ASP A 19 7.36 -3.23 -11.87
C ASP A 19 5.86 -3.63 -11.74
N GLU A 20 5.48 -4.81 -12.26
CA GLU A 20 4.12 -5.36 -12.12
C GLU A 20 3.74 -5.66 -10.65
N GLU A 21 4.63 -6.32 -9.90
CA GLU A 21 4.38 -6.63 -8.48
C GLU A 21 4.33 -5.35 -7.61
N MET A 22 5.12 -4.33 -7.95
CA MET A 22 5.04 -3.02 -7.30
C MET A 22 3.68 -2.36 -7.54
N ALA A 23 3.20 -2.35 -8.79
CA ALA A 23 1.89 -1.82 -9.12
C ALA A 23 0.75 -2.57 -8.41
N ARG A 24 0.82 -3.91 -8.34
CA ARG A 24 -0.18 -4.71 -7.61
C ARG A 24 -0.22 -4.36 -6.13
N LYS A 25 0.95 -4.27 -5.46
CA LYS A 25 1.02 -3.90 -4.04
C LYS A 25 0.51 -2.50 -3.77
N GLU A 26 0.75 -1.56 -4.68
CA GLU A 26 0.18 -0.20 -4.59
C GLU A 26 -1.35 -0.24 -4.67
N ILE A 27 -1.91 -0.95 -5.66
CA ILE A 27 -3.36 -1.13 -5.82
C ILE A 27 -3.97 -1.75 -4.56
N GLU A 28 -3.39 -2.84 -4.04
CA GLU A 28 -3.86 -3.49 -2.81
C GLU A 28 -3.85 -2.53 -1.62
N THR A 29 -2.79 -1.73 -1.48
CA THR A 29 -2.66 -0.75 -0.40
C THR A 29 -3.72 0.35 -0.52
N VAL A 30 -3.95 0.87 -1.72
CA VAL A 30 -4.96 1.91 -1.97
C VAL A 30 -6.37 1.37 -1.72
N LEU A 31 -6.68 0.17 -2.23
CA LEU A 31 -7.99 -0.47 -2.03
C LEU A 31 -8.28 -0.76 -0.55
N TYR A 32 -7.27 -1.21 0.20
CA TYR A 32 -7.39 -1.40 1.64
C TYR A 32 -7.78 -0.09 2.35
N TRP A 33 -7.06 1.00 2.10
CA TRP A 33 -7.35 2.28 2.75
C TRP A 33 -8.69 2.88 2.31
N ARG A 34 -9.04 2.74 1.03
CA ARG A 34 -10.36 3.12 0.51
C ARG A 34 -11.47 2.37 1.26
N GLY A 35 -11.36 1.06 1.42
CA GLY A 35 -12.33 0.25 2.15
C GLY A 35 -12.45 0.63 3.63
N GLU A 36 -11.34 0.99 4.27
CA GLU A 36 -11.34 1.51 5.64
C GLU A 36 -12.07 2.87 5.76
N MET A 37 -11.96 3.75 4.77
CA MET A 37 -12.73 5.00 4.73
C MET A 37 -14.22 4.75 4.45
N GLU A 38 -14.55 3.81 3.56
CA GLU A 38 -15.94 3.41 3.29
C GLU A 38 -16.64 2.90 4.56
N LYS A 39 -15.92 2.16 5.42
CA LYS A 39 -16.44 1.73 6.74
C LYS A 39 -16.75 2.92 7.64
N ILE A 40 -15.93 3.97 7.65
CA ILE A 40 -16.19 5.18 8.44
C ILE A 40 -17.44 5.90 7.94
N LEU A 41 -17.62 6.01 6.62
CA LEU A 41 -18.82 6.60 6.04
C LEU A 41 -20.07 5.77 6.36
N ALA A 42 -19.96 4.43 6.30
CA ALA A 42 -21.07 3.52 6.60
C ALA A 42 -21.55 3.61 8.06
N LYS A 43 -20.68 4.02 9.00
CA LYS A 43 -21.05 4.24 10.41
C LYS A 43 -22.02 5.42 10.61
N ARG A 44 -22.18 6.31 9.63
CA ARG A 44 -23.07 7.49 9.70
C ARG A 44 -22.94 8.26 11.02
N PRO A 45 -21.76 8.85 11.30
CA PRO A 45 -21.51 9.51 12.58
C PRO A 45 -22.54 10.61 12.87
N GLU A 46 -23.12 10.58 14.06
CA GLU A 46 -24.23 11.45 14.48
C GLU A 46 -23.79 12.91 14.74
N SER A 47 -22.48 13.14 14.84
CA SER A 47 -21.91 14.47 15.04
C SER A 47 -20.57 14.64 14.33
N LEU A 48 -20.18 15.89 14.09
CA LEU A 48 -18.87 16.23 13.55
C LEU A 48 -17.73 15.78 14.47
N ALA A 49 -17.93 15.80 15.79
CA ALA A 49 -16.96 15.32 16.76
C ALA A 49 -16.74 13.81 16.62
N THR A 50 -17.80 13.03 16.45
CA THR A 50 -17.72 11.58 16.21
C THR A 50 -16.97 11.28 14.90
N LEU A 51 -17.25 12.04 13.83
CA LEU A 51 -16.51 11.91 12.57
C LEU A 51 -15.02 12.24 12.74
N GLN A 52 -14.69 13.29 13.50
CA GLN A 52 -13.31 13.68 13.79
C GLN A 52 -12.54 12.55 14.48
N ILE A 53 -13.15 11.90 15.48
CA ILE A 53 -12.56 10.75 16.18
C ILE A 53 -12.32 9.57 15.22
N GLU A 54 -13.29 9.26 14.36
CA GLU A 54 -13.15 8.18 13.37
C GLU A 54 -12.00 8.46 12.38
N ILE A 55 -11.85 9.70 11.93
CA ILE A 55 -10.73 10.12 11.06
C ILE A 55 -9.39 10.04 11.81
N GLN A 56 -9.31 10.49 13.07
CA GLN A 56 -8.10 10.37 13.89
C GLN A 56 -7.68 8.91 14.06
N ASN A 57 -8.64 8.02 14.34
CA ASN A 57 -8.40 6.59 14.44
C ASN A 57 -7.90 6.00 13.13
N PHE A 58 -8.44 6.43 11.98
CA PHE A 58 -7.97 6.03 10.66
C PHE A 58 -6.52 6.47 10.40
N LEU A 59 -6.20 7.74 10.65
CA LEU A 59 -4.84 8.26 10.50
C LEU A 59 -3.85 7.53 11.41
N GLN A 60 -4.25 7.19 12.64
CA GLN A 60 -3.41 6.41 13.54
C GLN A 60 -3.12 5.01 13.00
N ARG A 61 -4.11 4.33 12.39
CA ARG A 61 -3.90 3.03 11.71
C ARG A 61 -2.92 3.15 10.55
N MET A 62 -3.05 4.21 9.72
CA MET A 62 -2.10 4.48 8.64
C MET A 62 -0.68 4.67 9.16
N GLN A 63 -0.51 5.50 10.19
CA GLN A 63 0.78 5.77 10.79
C GLN A 63 1.40 4.50 11.40
N ASN A 64 0.61 3.65 12.05
CA ASN A 64 1.08 2.38 12.60
C ASN A 64 1.59 1.45 11.49
N ARG A 65 0.88 1.37 10.35
CA ARG A 65 1.33 0.56 9.20
C ARG A 65 2.64 1.12 8.62
N VAL A 66 2.78 2.44 8.50
CA VAL A 66 4.04 3.06 8.06
C VAL A 66 5.19 2.76 9.01
N ARG A 67 4.98 2.86 10.34
CA ARG A 67 6.01 2.52 11.34
C ARG A 67 6.45 1.06 11.22
N ALA A 68 5.49 0.14 11.07
CA ALA A 68 5.78 -1.28 10.89
C ALA A 68 6.56 -1.54 9.59
N LEU A 69 6.17 -0.93 8.47
CA LEU A 69 6.89 -1.07 7.21
C LEU A 69 8.32 -0.53 7.29
N LYS A 70 8.51 0.63 7.93
CA LYS A 70 9.85 1.19 8.18
C LYS A 70 10.72 0.24 9.01
N SER A 71 10.16 -0.45 10.01
CA SER A 71 10.97 -1.38 10.83
C SER A 71 11.47 -2.60 10.05
N PHE A 72 10.83 -2.96 8.93
CA PHE A 72 11.34 -3.99 8.01
C PHE A 72 12.43 -3.48 7.06
N LEU A 73 12.51 -2.16 6.81
CA LEU A 73 13.53 -1.56 5.94
C LEU A 73 14.83 -1.21 6.67
N HIS A 74 14.80 -1.13 8.00
CA HIS A 74 15.95 -0.79 8.85
C HIS A 74 16.54 -2.01 9.58
N LYS A 75 16.17 -3.23 9.16
CA LYS A 75 16.82 -4.49 9.54
C LYS A 75 17.70 -4.96 8.39
#